data_AF-A0A9E5IC77-F1
#
_entry.id   AF-A0A9E5IC77-F1
#
_cell.length_a   1.000
_cell.length_b   1.000
_cell.length_c   1.000
_cell.angle_alpha   90.00
_cell.angle_beta   90.00
_cell.angle_gamma   90.00
#
_symmetry.space_group_name_H-M   'P 1'
#
loop_
_entity.id
_entity.type
_entity.pdbx_description
1 polymer ?
#
loop_
_entity_poly.entity_id
_entity_poly.type
_entity_poly.pdbx_seq_one_letter_code
_entity_poly.pdbx_strand_id
1 'polypeptide(L)'
;MTSQWSQLATDDLVALSTSQWASFATDDLNALTTAQWASIATDDLNTLTTDQWSSLTTDYLAAMATGQWSGLDTDDLIALTTAQWSSLYSDDLSALIPSQWSILATDDLNALTTSQWSVLETVDLVALTTSQWSALASDDLNALTTAQWPALATDDVNALTTAQWAVLATDDLVALTTGQWAALATDDLNALTTSQWSALATDDLVALTTSQWSSLATDDLNALTTSQWSTLATNDLISISTTQWSALATDDLNALTTSQWSVLASDDLVALTTNQWAALATDDLNALTTSQWS
;
A
#
# COMPACT_ATOMS: atom_id res chain seq x y z
N MET A 1 5.00 -17.07 45.45
CA MET A 1 4.41 -18.42 45.28
C MET A 1 4.56 -18.90 43.84
N THR A 2 5.65 -18.55 43.15
CA THR A 2 5.81 -18.67 41.68
C THR A 2 6.08 -20.09 41.17
N SER A 3 6.08 -21.10 42.04
CA SER A 3 6.46 -22.47 41.66
C SER A 3 5.28 -23.43 41.49
N GLN A 4 4.05 -23.03 41.80
CA GLN A 4 2.91 -23.96 41.84
C GLN A 4 2.16 -24.04 40.51
N TRP A 5 2.04 -22.93 39.78
CA TRP A 5 1.28 -22.87 38.53
C TRP A 5 1.89 -23.73 37.42
N SER A 6 3.22 -23.71 37.26
CA SER A 6 3.94 -24.57 36.30
C SER A 6 3.82 -26.08 36.56
N GLN A 7 3.31 -26.49 37.72
CA GLN A 7 3.12 -27.91 38.07
C GLN A 7 1.70 -28.42 37.81
N LEU A 8 0.73 -27.55 37.50
CA LEU A 8 -0.63 -27.97 37.20
C LEU A 8 -0.72 -28.68 35.85
N ALA A 9 -1.62 -29.66 35.72
CA ALA A 9 -1.94 -30.20 34.40
C ALA A 9 -2.75 -29.17 33.59
N THR A 10 -2.70 -29.26 32.26
CA THR A 10 -3.54 -28.43 31.38
C THR A 10 -5.03 -28.59 31.69
N ASP A 11 -5.46 -29.81 32.00
CA ASP A 11 -6.86 -30.12 32.37
C ASP A 11 -7.30 -29.39 33.66
N ASP A 12 -6.38 -29.18 34.61
CA ASP A 12 -6.67 -28.46 35.85
C ASP A 12 -6.86 -26.96 35.59
N LEU A 13 -6.12 -26.40 34.63
CA LEU A 13 -6.23 -25.00 34.22
C LEU A 13 -7.52 -24.74 33.43
N VAL A 14 -7.88 -25.64 32.52
CA VAL A 14 -9.14 -25.58 31.76
C VAL A 14 -10.37 -25.71 32.68
N ALA A 15 -10.22 -26.36 33.84
CA ALA A 15 -11.29 -26.49 34.82
C ALA A 15 -11.49 -25.24 35.70
N LEU A 16 -10.61 -24.24 35.63
CA LEU A 16 -10.80 -22.97 36.34
C LEU A 16 -11.98 -22.20 35.73
N SER A 17 -12.70 -21.47 36.58
CA SER A 17 -13.71 -20.52 36.12
C SER A 17 -13.08 -19.23 35.62
N THR A 18 -13.77 -18.51 34.73
CA THR A 18 -13.38 -17.18 34.24
C THR A 18 -13.09 -16.18 35.36
N SER A 19 -13.84 -16.25 36.47
CA SER A 19 -13.59 -15.40 37.64
C SER A 19 -12.30 -15.75 38.40
N GLN A 20 -11.87 -17.01 38.33
CA GLN A 20 -10.57 -17.42 38.89
C GLN A 20 -9.45 -16.93 37.98
N TRP A 21 -9.60 -17.04 36.66
CA TRP A 21 -8.65 -16.48 35.69
C TRP A 21 -8.47 -14.98 35.83
N ALA A 22 -9.56 -14.23 35.93
CA ALA A 22 -9.54 -12.78 36.15
C ALA A 22 -8.83 -12.35 37.46
N SER A 23 -8.55 -13.30 38.38
CA SER A 23 -7.85 -13.02 39.63
C SER A 23 -6.33 -13.27 39.60
N PHE A 24 -5.81 -13.83 38.49
CA PHE A 24 -4.37 -14.07 38.35
C PHE A 24 -3.61 -12.75 38.35
N ALA A 25 -2.46 -12.69 39.03
CA ALA A 25 -1.52 -11.59 38.86
C ALA A 25 -0.59 -11.85 37.67
N THR A 26 0.10 -10.82 37.17
CA THR A 26 1.15 -10.96 36.14
C THR A 26 2.19 -12.04 36.49
N ASP A 27 2.60 -12.11 37.76
CA ASP A 27 3.55 -13.13 38.24
C ASP A 27 2.98 -14.56 38.16
N ASP A 28 1.66 -14.73 38.27
CA ASP A 28 1.00 -16.03 38.15
C ASP A 28 0.94 -16.47 36.68
N LEU A 29 0.61 -15.55 35.76
CA LEU A 29 0.61 -15.80 34.32
C LEU A 29 2.02 -16.15 33.82
N ASN A 30 3.03 -15.38 34.24
CA ASN A 30 4.43 -15.63 33.88
C ASN A 30 5.04 -16.87 34.55
N ALA A 31 4.32 -17.52 35.46
CA ALA A 31 4.70 -18.81 36.03
C ALA A 31 4.14 -20.01 35.26
N LEU A 32 3.25 -19.79 34.29
CA LEU A 32 2.71 -20.84 33.42
C LEU A 32 3.76 -21.30 32.41
N THR A 33 3.66 -22.55 31.97
CA THR A 33 4.39 -23.04 30.80
C THR A 33 3.66 -22.63 29.51
N THR A 34 4.36 -22.62 28.39
CA THR A 34 3.75 -22.36 27.06
C THR A 34 2.69 -23.39 26.69
N ALA A 35 2.84 -24.65 27.10
CA ALA A 35 1.82 -25.68 26.90
C ALA A 35 0.54 -25.43 27.72
N GLN A 36 0.69 -24.90 28.94
CA GLN A 36 -0.44 -24.48 29.77
C GLN A 36 -1.13 -23.25 29.17
N TRP A 37 -0.35 -22.28 28.71
CA TRP A 37 -0.86 -21.09 28.03
C TRP A 37 -1.69 -21.44 26.78
N ALA A 38 -1.16 -22.32 25.93
CA ALA A 38 -1.85 -22.82 24.73
C ALA A 38 -3.17 -23.56 25.03
N SER A 39 -3.37 -24.01 26.29
CA SER A 39 -4.59 -24.70 26.72
C SER A 39 -5.68 -23.76 27.28
N ILE A 40 -5.37 -22.49 27.50
CA ILE A 40 -6.33 -21.52 28.07
C ILE A 40 -7.46 -21.26 27.07
N ALA A 41 -8.71 -21.30 27.52
CA ALA A 41 -9.84 -20.97 26.66
C ALA A 41 -9.82 -19.48 26.31
N THR A 42 -10.25 -19.13 25.10
CA THR A 42 -10.30 -17.73 24.65
C THR A 42 -11.14 -16.86 25.56
N ASP A 43 -12.29 -17.37 26.06
CA ASP A 43 -13.13 -16.65 27.03
C ASP A 43 -12.37 -16.23 28.30
N ASP A 44 -11.36 -17.01 28.72
CA ASP A 44 -10.51 -16.70 29.87
C ASP A 44 -9.39 -15.71 29.49
N LEU A 45 -8.82 -15.84 28.29
CA LEU A 45 -7.84 -14.87 27.75
C LEU A 45 -8.45 -13.47 27.66
N ASN A 46 -9.71 -13.35 27.24
CA ASN A 46 -10.43 -12.08 27.13
C ASN A 46 -10.82 -11.50 28.51
N THR A 47 -10.48 -12.17 29.62
CA THR A 47 -10.59 -11.58 30.97
C THR A 47 -9.31 -10.90 31.45
N LEU A 48 -8.21 -11.04 30.71
CA LEU A 48 -6.95 -10.44 31.08
C LEU A 48 -7.01 -8.92 30.90
N THR A 49 -6.34 -8.23 31.82
CA THR A 49 -6.22 -6.77 31.80
C THR A 49 -5.14 -6.33 30.82
N THR A 50 -5.17 -5.05 30.43
CA THR A 50 -4.15 -4.42 29.59
C THR A 50 -2.73 -4.59 30.16
N ASP A 51 -2.57 -4.44 31.48
CA ASP A 51 -1.27 -4.62 32.15
C ASP A 51 -0.79 -6.07 32.07
N GLN A 52 -1.70 -7.05 32.07
CA GLN A 52 -1.34 -8.46 31.92
C GLN A 52 -0.92 -8.78 30.49
N TRP A 53 -1.70 -8.37 29.49
CA TRP A 53 -1.37 -8.54 28.07
C TRP A 53 -0.01 -7.92 27.73
N SER A 54 0.21 -6.66 28.09
CA SER A 54 1.47 -5.97 27.84
C SER A 54 2.68 -6.55 28.59
N SER A 55 2.44 -7.32 29.66
CA SER A 55 3.49 -8.00 30.42
C SER A 55 3.86 -9.39 29.92
N LEU A 56 3.10 -9.95 28.96
CA LEU A 56 3.38 -11.27 28.41
C LEU A 56 4.69 -11.26 27.62
N THR A 57 5.50 -12.29 27.84
CA THR A 57 6.66 -12.54 27.00
C THR A 57 6.24 -13.04 25.62
N THR A 58 7.11 -12.86 24.63
CA THR A 58 6.88 -13.31 23.24
C THR A 58 6.74 -14.84 23.14
N ASP A 59 7.28 -15.60 24.09
CA ASP A 59 7.16 -17.05 24.15
C ASP A 59 5.71 -17.52 24.36
N TYR A 60 4.89 -16.73 25.06
CA TYR A 60 3.47 -17.04 25.24
C TYR A 60 2.67 -16.78 23.98
N LEU A 61 2.94 -15.66 23.29
CA LEU A 61 2.28 -15.33 22.02
C LEU A 61 2.60 -16.38 20.95
N ALA A 62 3.87 -16.78 20.84
CA ALA A 62 4.30 -17.84 19.94
C ALA A 62 3.72 -19.23 20.26
N ALA A 63 3.20 -19.42 21.47
CA ALA A 63 2.57 -20.66 21.90
C ALA A 63 1.05 -20.66 21.72
N MET A 64 0.45 -19.52 21.33
CA MET A 64 -0.99 -19.43 21.15
C MET A 64 -1.46 -20.29 19.98
N ALA A 65 -2.62 -20.92 20.15
CA ALA A 65 -3.29 -21.62 19.07
C ALA A 65 -4.01 -20.62 18.14
N THR A 66 -4.17 -20.96 16.87
CA THR A 66 -4.87 -20.11 15.89
C THR A 66 -6.31 -19.76 16.32
N GLY A 67 -7.00 -20.69 16.99
CA GLY A 67 -8.32 -20.44 17.55
C GLY A 67 -8.34 -19.40 18.68
N GLN A 68 -7.23 -19.25 19.43
CA GLN A 68 -7.11 -18.20 20.44
C GLN A 68 -6.97 -16.84 19.75
N TRP A 69 -6.09 -16.70 18.76
CA TRP A 69 -5.93 -15.46 17.97
C TRP A 69 -7.24 -14.97 17.36
N SER A 70 -7.94 -15.83 16.62
CA SER A 70 -9.19 -15.46 15.95
C SER A 70 -10.33 -15.08 16.91
N GLY A 71 -10.23 -15.46 18.18
CA GLY A 71 -11.27 -15.23 19.19
C GLY A 71 -10.93 -14.15 20.23
N LEU A 72 -9.73 -13.59 20.20
CA LEU A 72 -9.37 -12.46 21.08
C LEU A 72 -10.29 -11.27 20.80
N ASP A 73 -10.72 -10.59 21.86
CA ASP A 73 -11.43 -9.33 21.72
C ASP A 73 -10.46 -8.23 21.24
N THR A 74 -11.03 -7.19 20.63
CA THR A 74 -10.21 -6.10 20.07
C THR A 74 -9.42 -5.33 21.14
N ASP A 75 -9.94 -5.26 22.37
CA ASP A 75 -9.28 -4.61 23.49
C ASP A 75 -8.02 -5.38 23.92
N ASP A 76 -7.99 -6.71 23.76
CA ASP A 76 -6.85 -7.57 24.07
C ASP A 76 -5.70 -7.35 23.07
N LEU A 77 -6.04 -7.24 21.78
CA LEU A 77 -5.07 -6.99 20.72
C LEU A 77 -4.45 -5.58 20.83
N ILE A 78 -5.24 -4.57 21.18
CA ILE A 78 -4.75 -3.20 21.41
C ILE A 78 -3.89 -3.12 22.69
N ALA A 79 -4.05 -4.07 23.62
CA ALA A 79 -3.22 -4.13 24.82
C ALA A 79 -1.81 -4.70 24.57
N LEU A 80 -1.59 -5.35 23.42
CA LEU A 80 -0.25 -5.79 23.03
C LEU A 80 0.66 -4.60 22.75
N THR A 81 1.94 -4.77 23.06
CA THR A 81 2.98 -3.79 22.77
C THR A 81 3.51 -3.97 21.35
N THR A 82 4.11 -2.92 20.78
CA THR A 82 4.80 -2.99 19.49
C THR A 82 5.91 -4.06 19.46
N ALA A 83 6.59 -4.31 20.59
CA ALA A 83 7.57 -5.39 20.71
C ALA A 83 6.92 -6.78 20.56
N GLN A 84 5.72 -6.96 21.12
CA GLN A 84 4.94 -8.19 20.97
C GLN A 84 4.43 -8.37 19.54
N TRP A 85 3.91 -7.32 18.91
CA TRP A 85 3.52 -7.33 17.49
C TRP A 85 4.68 -7.73 16.56
N SER A 86 5.86 -7.15 16.76
CA SER A 86 7.05 -7.47 15.96
C SER A 86 7.56 -8.92 16.15
N SER A 87 7.06 -9.63 17.16
CA SER A 87 7.47 -11.00 17.50
C SER A 87 6.53 -12.08 16.94
N LEU A 88 5.36 -11.70 16.43
CA LEU A 88 4.37 -12.65 15.92
C LEU A 88 4.85 -13.38 14.66
N TYR A 89 4.49 -14.64 14.52
CA TYR A 89 4.78 -15.41 13.32
C TYR A 89 3.67 -15.25 12.27
N SER A 90 3.94 -15.71 11.04
CA SER A 90 2.97 -15.70 9.94
C SER A 90 1.66 -16.37 10.31
N ASP A 91 1.75 -17.49 11.04
CA ASP A 91 0.58 -18.29 11.41
C ASP A 91 -0.31 -17.55 12.42
N ASP A 92 0.29 -16.72 13.28
CA ASP A 92 -0.43 -15.88 14.24
C ASP A 92 -1.20 -14.76 13.52
N LEU A 93 -0.55 -14.08 12.57
CA LEU A 93 -1.16 -13.00 11.80
C LEU A 93 -2.28 -13.51 10.89
N SER A 94 -2.07 -14.64 10.22
CA SER A 94 -3.09 -15.29 9.37
C SER A 94 -4.29 -15.83 10.15
N ALA A 95 -4.16 -15.98 11.47
CA ALA A 95 -5.24 -16.41 12.34
C ALA A 95 -6.13 -15.24 12.80
N LEU A 96 -5.70 -13.99 12.61
CA LEU A 96 -6.52 -12.82 12.90
C LEU A 96 -7.68 -12.73 11.88
N ILE A 97 -8.78 -12.12 12.32
CA ILE A 97 -9.97 -11.91 11.48
C ILE A 97 -10.11 -10.45 11.06
N PRO A 98 -10.88 -10.12 10.00
CA PRO A 98 -10.97 -8.75 9.48
C PRO A 98 -11.34 -7.68 10.51
N SER A 99 -12.23 -7.99 11.47
CA SER A 99 -12.60 -7.04 12.51
C SER A 99 -11.44 -6.70 13.45
N GLN A 100 -10.49 -7.60 13.63
CA GLN A 100 -9.30 -7.39 14.45
C GLN A 100 -8.28 -6.49 13.73
N TRP A 101 -8.09 -6.65 12.41
CA TRP A 101 -7.22 -5.77 11.62
C TRP A 101 -7.70 -4.32 11.60
N SER A 102 -9.01 -4.12 11.44
CA SER A 102 -9.60 -2.77 11.30
C SER A 102 -9.47 -1.88 12.54
N ILE A 103 -9.13 -2.45 13.71
CA ILE A 103 -9.05 -1.73 14.98
C ILE A 103 -7.62 -1.48 15.46
N LEU A 104 -6.62 -2.11 14.83
CA LEU A 104 -5.22 -1.98 15.25
C LEU A 104 -4.76 -0.53 15.17
N ALA A 105 -3.99 -0.09 16.17
CA ALA A 105 -3.35 1.20 16.08
C ALA A 105 -2.28 1.17 14.99
N THR A 106 -2.07 2.30 14.31
CA THR A 106 -1.03 2.39 13.28
C THR A 106 0.37 2.14 13.86
N ASP A 107 0.62 2.48 15.13
CA ASP A 107 1.90 2.17 15.78
C ASP A 107 2.17 0.66 15.84
N ASP A 108 1.12 -0.16 15.96
CA ASP A 108 1.22 -1.63 15.95
C ASP A 108 1.44 -2.17 14.54
N LEU A 109 0.74 -1.60 13.54
CA LEU A 109 0.96 -1.93 12.13
C LEU A 109 2.40 -1.60 11.69
N ASN A 110 2.90 -0.42 12.07
CA ASN A 110 4.27 0.02 11.78
C ASN A 110 5.33 -0.70 12.63
N ALA A 111 4.91 -1.53 13.60
CA ALA A 111 5.80 -2.41 14.35
C ALA A 111 5.97 -3.78 13.67
N LEU A 112 5.13 -4.10 12.69
CA LEU A 112 5.29 -5.31 11.90
C LEU A 112 6.57 -5.22 11.07
N THR A 113 7.26 -6.36 10.99
CA THR A 113 8.48 -6.51 10.22
C THR A 113 8.16 -6.74 8.74
N THR A 114 9.16 -6.55 7.88
CA THR A 114 9.02 -6.85 6.44
C THR A 114 8.52 -8.26 6.16
N SER A 115 9.02 -9.24 6.92
CA SER A 115 8.58 -10.63 6.76
C SER A 115 7.12 -10.83 7.14
N GLN A 116 6.60 -10.09 8.12
CA GLN A 116 5.20 -10.14 8.53
C GLN A 116 4.27 -9.48 7.51
N TRP A 117 4.63 -8.31 6.98
CA TRP A 117 3.88 -7.67 5.88
C TRP A 117 3.79 -8.56 4.63
N SER A 118 4.91 -9.20 4.26
CA SER A 118 4.99 -10.02 3.06
C SER A 118 4.11 -11.27 3.06
N VAL A 119 3.65 -11.72 4.24
CA VAL A 119 2.81 -12.91 4.40
C VAL A 119 1.34 -12.60 4.65
N LEU A 120 0.96 -11.31 4.81
CA LEU A 120 -0.44 -10.94 5.01
C LEU A 120 -1.28 -11.36 3.81
N GLU A 121 -2.43 -11.95 4.08
CA GLU A 121 -3.36 -12.34 3.04
C GLU A 121 -4.09 -11.12 2.49
N THR A 122 -4.63 -11.21 1.28
CA THR A 122 -5.45 -10.13 0.70
C THR A 122 -6.60 -9.73 1.63
N VAL A 123 -7.20 -10.69 2.34
CA VAL A 123 -8.31 -10.42 3.26
C VAL A 123 -7.88 -9.58 4.46
N ASP A 124 -6.63 -9.70 4.90
CA ASP A 124 -6.06 -8.91 5.99
C ASP A 124 -5.82 -7.47 5.53
N LEU A 125 -5.22 -7.32 4.34
CA LEU A 125 -4.91 -6.00 3.77
C LEU A 125 -6.17 -5.18 3.47
N VAL A 126 -7.22 -5.82 2.94
CA VAL A 126 -8.51 -5.18 2.65
C VAL A 126 -9.33 -4.93 3.93
N ALA A 127 -8.96 -5.56 5.05
CA ALA A 127 -9.58 -5.28 6.34
C ALA A 127 -9.03 -4.03 7.02
N LEU A 128 -7.86 -3.54 6.59
CA LEU A 128 -7.33 -2.26 7.04
C LEU A 128 -8.23 -1.11 6.58
N THR A 129 -8.30 -0.08 7.40
CA THR A 129 -9.04 1.14 7.10
C THR A 129 -8.17 2.10 6.29
N THR A 130 -8.81 2.99 5.53
CA THR A 130 -8.11 4.07 4.81
C THR A 130 -7.28 4.97 5.74
N SER A 131 -7.72 5.16 6.99
CA SER A 131 -6.93 5.89 7.99
C SER A 131 -5.66 5.16 8.39
N GLN A 132 -5.70 3.83 8.52
CA GLN A 132 -4.51 3.01 8.75
C GLN A 132 -3.56 3.10 7.54
N TRP A 133 -4.06 2.92 6.31
CA TRP A 133 -3.26 3.05 5.08
C TRP A 133 -2.53 4.40 4.97
N SER A 134 -3.23 5.50 5.23
CA SER A 134 -2.66 6.85 5.18
C SER A 134 -1.57 7.11 6.23
N ALA A 135 -1.54 6.29 7.29
CA ALA A 135 -0.66 6.45 8.44
C ALA A 135 0.51 5.43 8.46
N LEU A 136 0.48 4.43 7.58
CA LEU A 136 1.57 3.46 7.44
C LEU A 136 2.90 4.14 7.11
N ALA A 137 4.00 3.64 7.66
CA ALA A 137 5.30 4.13 7.25
C ALA A 137 5.60 3.66 5.81
N SER A 138 6.44 4.42 5.10
CA SER A 138 6.85 4.07 3.75
C SER A 138 7.57 2.72 3.65
N ASP A 139 8.29 2.34 4.71
CA ASP A 139 8.96 1.04 4.79
C ASP A 139 7.95 -0.12 4.89
N ASP A 140 6.78 0.10 5.49
CA ASP A 140 5.69 -0.90 5.56
C ASP A 140 5.04 -1.10 4.19
N LEU A 141 4.81 -0.02 3.45
CA LEU A 141 4.29 -0.10 2.08
C LEU A 141 5.25 -0.84 1.15
N ASN A 142 6.55 -0.55 1.26
CA ASN A 142 7.60 -1.24 0.49
C ASN A 142 7.90 -2.66 1.02
N ALA A 143 7.31 -3.06 2.14
CA ALA A 143 7.36 -4.42 2.64
C ALA A 143 6.25 -5.33 2.07
N LEU A 144 5.22 -4.74 1.47
CA LEU A 144 4.27 -5.47 0.67
C LEU A 144 4.98 -6.10 -0.53
N THR A 145 4.51 -7.27 -0.92
CA THR A 145 4.89 -7.91 -2.17
C THR A 145 4.16 -7.25 -3.33
N THR A 146 4.80 -7.21 -4.50
CA THR A 146 4.19 -6.73 -5.75
C THR A 146 2.86 -7.43 -6.07
N ALA A 147 2.67 -8.67 -5.62
CA ALA A 147 1.44 -9.44 -5.82
C ALA A 147 0.27 -9.01 -4.91
N GLN A 148 0.53 -8.28 -3.82
CA GLN A 148 -0.50 -7.77 -2.90
C GLN A 148 -1.15 -6.48 -3.41
N TRP A 149 -0.40 -5.63 -4.14
CA TRP A 149 -0.89 -4.36 -4.69
C TRP A 149 -2.16 -4.46 -5.56
N PRO A 150 -2.25 -5.38 -6.54
CA PRO A 150 -3.46 -5.51 -7.35
C PRO A 150 -4.72 -5.90 -6.55
N ALA A 151 -4.54 -6.41 -5.33
CA ALA A 151 -5.62 -6.91 -4.50
C ALA A 151 -6.23 -5.84 -3.57
N LEU A 152 -5.57 -4.69 -3.42
CA LEU A 152 -6.05 -3.56 -2.62
C LEU A 152 -7.26 -2.89 -3.28
N ALA A 153 -8.21 -2.41 -2.48
CA ALA A 153 -9.31 -1.62 -3.01
C ALA A 153 -8.80 -0.27 -3.51
N THR A 154 -9.50 0.33 -4.48
CA THR A 154 -9.15 1.67 -4.99
C THR A 154 -9.19 2.74 -3.90
N ASP A 155 -10.09 2.59 -2.92
CA ASP A 155 -10.21 3.52 -1.80
C ASP A 155 -9.00 3.45 -0.86
N ASP A 156 -8.40 2.26 -0.70
CA ASP A 156 -7.19 2.06 0.12
C ASP A 156 -5.96 2.65 -0.57
N VAL A 157 -5.84 2.40 -1.88
CA VAL A 157 -4.77 2.97 -2.72
C VAL A 157 -4.87 4.51 -2.75
N ASN A 158 -6.08 5.05 -2.84
CA ASN A 158 -6.32 6.51 -2.78
C ASN A 158 -6.20 7.10 -1.36
N ALA A 159 -6.11 6.28 -0.33
CA ALA A 159 -5.87 6.75 1.03
C ALA A 159 -4.39 7.03 1.30
N LEU A 160 -3.50 6.51 0.44
CA LEU A 160 -2.08 6.81 0.52
C LEU A 160 -1.84 8.31 0.33
N THR A 161 -0.86 8.83 1.05
CA THR A 161 -0.41 10.21 0.96
C THR A 161 0.55 10.38 -0.21
N THR A 162 0.66 11.60 -0.73
CA THR A 162 1.66 11.96 -1.74
C THR A 162 3.11 11.62 -1.33
N ALA A 163 3.42 11.71 -0.04
CA ALA A 163 4.73 11.32 0.50
C ALA A 163 4.97 9.80 0.42
N GLN A 164 3.92 8.99 0.60
CA GLN A 164 3.98 7.54 0.42
C GLN A 164 4.11 7.17 -1.06
N TRP A 165 3.38 7.84 -1.95
CA TRP A 165 3.51 7.65 -3.41
C TRP A 165 4.92 7.91 -3.93
N ALA A 166 5.56 8.98 -3.46
CA ALA A 166 6.90 9.38 -3.90
C ALA A 166 8.01 8.36 -3.57
N VAL A 167 7.74 7.38 -2.70
CA VAL A 167 8.74 6.41 -2.20
C VAL A 167 8.38 4.95 -2.48
N LEU A 168 7.26 4.68 -3.14
CA LEU A 168 6.92 3.32 -3.59
C LEU A 168 7.95 2.81 -4.61
N ALA A 169 8.28 1.53 -4.52
CA ALA A 169 9.10 0.89 -5.53
C ALA A 169 8.40 0.90 -6.91
N THR A 170 9.20 1.00 -7.97
CA THR A 170 8.65 1.04 -9.34
C THR A 170 7.91 -0.24 -9.72
N ASP A 171 8.36 -1.39 -9.20
CA ASP A 171 7.73 -2.68 -9.47
C ASP A 171 6.33 -2.77 -8.83
N ASP A 172 6.10 -2.08 -7.72
CA ASP A 172 4.80 -2.00 -7.06
C ASP A 172 3.82 -1.11 -7.83
N LEU A 173 4.31 0.01 -8.38
CA LEU A 173 3.52 0.88 -9.26
C LEU A 173 3.06 0.15 -10.52
N VAL A 174 3.97 -0.60 -11.16
CA VAL A 174 3.67 -1.40 -12.37
C VAL A 174 2.73 -2.58 -12.05
N ALA A 175 2.64 -3.00 -10.79
CA ALA A 175 1.72 -4.05 -10.37
C ALA A 175 0.28 -3.54 -10.17
N LEU A 176 0.06 -2.22 -10.11
CA LEU A 176 -1.28 -1.66 -9.96
C LEU A 176 -2.18 -2.04 -11.14
N THR A 177 -3.45 -2.26 -10.85
CA THR A 177 -4.47 -2.52 -11.85
C THR A 177 -4.87 -1.26 -12.60
N THR A 178 -5.46 -1.43 -13.79
CA THR A 178 -6.02 -0.31 -14.55
C THR A 178 -7.10 0.46 -13.77
N GLY A 179 -7.86 -0.23 -12.93
CA GLY A 179 -8.86 0.39 -12.06
C GLY A 179 -8.25 1.24 -10.95
N GLN A 180 -7.10 0.83 -10.41
CA GLN A 180 -6.36 1.62 -9.41
C GLN A 180 -5.74 2.86 -10.05
N TRP A 181 -5.05 2.73 -11.19
CA TRP A 181 -4.53 3.88 -11.94
C TRP A 181 -5.59 4.91 -12.29
N ALA A 182 -6.75 4.46 -12.80
CA ALA A 182 -7.85 5.34 -13.16
C ALA A 182 -8.52 6.03 -11.95
N ALA A 183 -8.32 5.49 -10.74
CA ALA A 183 -8.90 6.03 -9.51
C ALA A 183 -7.99 7.06 -8.81
N LEU A 184 -6.69 7.11 -9.12
CA LEU A 184 -5.72 7.99 -8.46
C LEU A 184 -6.09 9.46 -8.57
N ALA A 185 -5.93 10.21 -7.48
CA ALA A 185 -5.99 11.66 -7.54
C ALA A 185 -4.78 12.20 -8.32
N THR A 186 -4.97 13.32 -9.01
CA THR A 186 -3.86 13.96 -9.75
C THR A 186 -2.74 14.40 -8.82
N ASP A 187 -3.05 14.80 -7.58
CA ASP A 187 -2.02 15.18 -6.60
C ASP A 187 -1.09 14.00 -6.28
N ASP A 188 -1.59 12.76 -6.29
CA ASP A 188 -0.79 11.55 -6.09
C ASP A 188 0.06 11.22 -7.32
N LEU A 189 -0.50 11.38 -8.52
CA LEU A 189 0.24 11.25 -9.78
C LEU A 189 1.40 12.25 -9.86
N ASN A 190 1.15 13.50 -9.50
CA ASN A 190 2.15 14.58 -9.49
C ASN A 190 3.14 14.47 -8.31
N ALA A 191 2.92 13.51 -7.39
CA ALA A 191 3.87 13.20 -6.33
C ALA A 191 4.86 12.10 -6.74
N LEU A 192 4.61 11.40 -7.85
CA LEU A 192 5.53 10.42 -8.38
C LEU A 192 6.83 11.10 -8.83
N THR A 193 7.92 10.39 -8.61
CA THR A 193 9.26 10.84 -9.00
C THR A 193 9.52 10.59 -10.49
N THR A 194 10.52 11.26 -11.04
CA THR A 194 10.98 11.02 -12.42
C THR A 194 11.30 9.55 -12.70
N SER A 195 11.92 8.86 -11.74
CA SER A 195 12.25 7.44 -11.88
C SER A 195 10.99 6.57 -11.93
N GLN A 196 9.97 6.90 -11.15
CA GLN A 196 8.70 6.19 -11.15
C GLN A 196 7.96 6.39 -12.47
N TRP A 197 7.83 7.62 -12.96
CA TRP A 197 7.26 7.90 -14.29
C TRP A 197 7.99 7.16 -15.41
N SER A 198 9.33 7.17 -15.40
CA SER A 198 10.13 6.50 -16.42
C SER A 198 10.02 4.97 -16.42
N ALA A 199 9.58 4.38 -15.30
CA ALA A 199 9.45 2.93 -15.13
C ALA A 199 8.07 2.40 -15.54
N LEU A 200 7.05 3.25 -15.65
CA LEU A 200 5.69 2.83 -16.00
C LEU A 200 5.65 2.16 -17.38
N ALA A 201 4.88 1.10 -17.50
CA ALA A 201 4.59 0.47 -18.79
C ALA A 201 3.57 1.30 -19.58
N THR A 202 3.50 1.08 -20.90
CA THR A 202 2.48 1.74 -21.74
C THR A 202 1.07 1.44 -21.26
N ASP A 203 0.80 0.23 -20.76
CA ASP A 203 -0.52 -0.15 -20.25
C ASP A 203 -0.92 0.64 -18.99
N ASP A 204 0.05 1.05 -18.16
CA ASP A 204 -0.18 1.91 -16.99
C ASP A 204 -0.56 3.33 -17.43
N LEU A 205 0.16 3.87 -18.42
CA LEU A 205 -0.11 5.20 -18.98
C LEU A 205 -1.48 5.26 -19.67
N VAL A 206 -1.88 4.19 -20.36
CA VAL A 206 -3.19 4.06 -21.01
C VAL A 206 -4.33 3.90 -20.00
N ALA A 207 -4.04 3.46 -18.77
CA ALA A 207 -5.03 3.37 -17.70
C ALA A 207 -5.41 4.75 -17.13
N LEU A 208 -4.59 5.79 -17.35
CA LEU A 208 -4.89 7.15 -16.92
C LEU A 208 -6.09 7.72 -17.70
N THR A 209 -6.94 8.43 -16.98
CA THR A 209 -8.11 9.11 -17.52
C THR A 209 -7.72 10.42 -18.20
N THR A 210 -8.60 10.91 -19.10
CA THR A 210 -8.43 12.23 -19.73
C THR A 210 -8.24 13.36 -18.73
N SER A 211 -8.97 13.32 -17.60
CA SER A 211 -8.85 14.35 -16.56
C SER A 211 -7.49 14.30 -15.86
N GLN A 212 -6.96 13.10 -15.59
CA GLN A 212 -5.62 12.94 -15.03
C GLN A 212 -4.57 13.48 -16.01
N TRP A 213 -4.57 13.06 -17.28
CA TRP A 213 -3.66 13.57 -18.32
C TRP A 213 -3.64 15.10 -18.41
N SER A 214 -4.82 15.73 -18.47
CA SER A 214 -4.94 17.19 -18.56
C SER A 214 -4.47 17.95 -17.31
N SER A 215 -4.29 17.25 -16.19
CA SER A 215 -3.94 17.83 -14.89
C SER A 215 -2.52 17.48 -14.41
N LEU A 216 -1.81 16.59 -15.13
CA LEU A 216 -0.41 16.26 -14.83
C LEU A 216 0.49 17.50 -14.87
N ALA A 217 1.46 17.59 -13.97
CA ALA A 217 2.45 18.65 -14.09
C ALA A 217 3.32 18.41 -15.34
N THR A 218 3.84 19.48 -15.93
CA THR A 218 4.71 19.34 -17.09
C THR A 218 6.00 18.56 -16.75
N ASP A 219 6.49 18.67 -15.51
CA ASP A 219 7.66 17.92 -15.07
C ASP A 219 7.41 16.41 -15.08
N ASP A 220 6.16 15.97 -14.84
CA ASP A 220 5.76 14.56 -14.94
C ASP A 220 5.71 14.09 -16.41
N LEU A 221 5.17 14.93 -17.30
CA LEU A 221 5.17 14.64 -18.74
C LEU A 221 6.60 14.57 -19.31
N ASN A 222 7.48 15.46 -18.86
CA ASN A 222 8.90 15.48 -19.25
C ASN A 222 9.72 14.37 -18.55
N ALA A 223 9.15 13.67 -17.57
CA ALA A 223 9.75 12.50 -16.94
C ALA A 223 9.50 11.21 -17.74
N LEU A 224 8.53 11.21 -18.65
CA LEU A 224 8.30 10.11 -19.57
C LEU A 224 9.49 9.94 -20.50
N THR A 225 9.82 8.69 -20.80
CA THR A 225 10.88 8.33 -21.74
C THR A 225 10.40 8.53 -23.18
N THR A 226 11.35 8.68 -24.10
CA THR A 226 11.05 8.73 -25.54
C THR A 226 10.32 7.48 -26.03
N SER A 227 10.60 6.31 -25.43
CA SER A 227 9.89 5.08 -25.74
C SER A 227 8.43 5.14 -25.30
N GLN A 228 8.15 5.63 -24.09
CA GLN A 228 6.77 5.83 -23.62
C GLN A 228 6.01 6.79 -24.54
N TRP A 229 6.57 7.97 -24.84
CA TRP A 229 5.98 8.94 -25.78
C TRP A 229 5.61 8.31 -27.12
N SER A 230 6.53 7.55 -27.73
CA SER A 230 6.28 6.90 -29.03
C SER A 230 5.20 5.81 -29.01
N THR A 231 4.81 5.33 -27.82
CA THR A 231 3.83 4.26 -27.63
C THR A 231 2.46 4.74 -27.15
N LEU A 232 2.34 6.00 -26.71
CA LEU A 232 1.05 6.56 -26.26
C LEU A 232 -0.02 6.47 -27.35
N ALA A 233 -1.25 6.14 -26.95
CA ALA A 233 -2.35 6.15 -27.90
C ALA A 233 -2.70 7.59 -28.29
N THR A 234 -3.25 7.77 -29.49
CA THR A 234 -3.66 9.09 -29.97
C THR A 234 -4.72 9.75 -29.07
N ASN A 235 -5.52 8.96 -28.36
CA ASN A 235 -6.51 9.48 -27.40
C ASN A 235 -5.87 10.06 -26.14
N ASP A 236 -4.73 9.51 -25.71
CA ASP A 236 -3.98 10.00 -24.54
C ASP A 236 -3.39 11.37 -24.88
N LEU A 237 -2.83 11.51 -26.09
CA LEU A 237 -2.28 12.78 -26.58
C LEU A 237 -3.33 13.89 -26.71
N ILE A 238 -4.55 13.55 -27.13
CA ILE A 238 -5.67 14.51 -27.21
C ILE A 238 -6.13 14.95 -25.81
N SER A 239 -5.78 14.19 -24.76
CA SER A 239 -6.10 14.52 -23.37
C SER A 239 -5.08 15.49 -22.75
N ILE A 240 -3.92 15.70 -23.37
CA ILE A 240 -2.91 16.69 -22.96
C ILE A 240 -3.40 18.09 -23.32
N SER A 241 -3.32 19.02 -22.37
CA SER A 241 -3.75 20.40 -22.57
C SER A 241 -2.77 21.21 -23.44
N THR A 242 -3.28 22.23 -24.11
CA THR A 242 -2.48 23.20 -24.90
C THR A 242 -1.33 23.82 -24.08
N THR A 243 -1.54 24.04 -22.78
CA THR A 243 -0.50 24.60 -21.89
C THR A 243 0.60 23.59 -21.63
N GLN A 244 0.25 22.32 -21.41
CA GLN A 244 1.24 21.24 -21.26
C GLN A 244 2.07 21.07 -22.53
N TRP A 245 1.44 21.07 -23.72
CA TRP A 245 2.14 21.03 -25.01
C TRP A 245 3.21 22.13 -25.16
N SER A 246 2.87 23.36 -24.80
CA SER A 246 3.80 24.50 -24.86
C SER A 246 4.99 24.39 -23.90
N ALA A 247 4.92 23.49 -22.92
CA ALA A 247 5.91 23.32 -21.86
C ALA A 247 6.71 22.01 -21.99
N LEU A 248 6.36 21.11 -22.91
CA LEU A 248 7.09 19.87 -23.16
C LEU A 248 8.54 20.11 -23.60
N ALA A 249 9.44 19.22 -23.21
CA ALA A 249 10.80 19.25 -23.73
C ALA A 249 10.83 18.90 -25.22
N THR A 250 11.84 19.39 -25.93
CA THR A 250 11.96 19.16 -27.38
C THR A 250 12.22 17.70 -27.71
N ASP A 251 12.88 16.97 -26.82
CA ASP A 251 13.15 15.55 -26.99
C ASP A 251 11.86 14.73 -26.90
N ASP A 252 10.88 15.16 -26.09
CA ASP A 252 9.57 14.54 -25.97
C ASP A 252 8.73 14.76 -27.24
N LEU A 253 8.74 15.97 -27.78
CA LEU A 253 8.10 16.29 -29.06
C LEU A 253 8.69 15.44 -30.20
N ASN A 254 10.02 15.32 -30.26
CA ASN A 254 10.73 14.53 -31.26
C ASN A 254 10.59 13.01 -31.06
N ALA A 255 10.04 12.57 -29.92
CA ALA A 255 9.75 11.16 -29.67
C ALA A 255 8.40 10.71 -30.24
N LEU A 256 7.53 11.66 -30.59
CA LEU A 256 6.24 11.37 -31.19
C LEU A 256 6.41 10.75 -32.58
N THR A 257 5.53 9.80 -32.89
CA THR A 257 5.46 9.17 -34.21
C THR A 257 4.67 10.02 -35.20
N THR A 258 4.78 9.69 -36.49
CA THR A 258 4.04 10.38 -37.54
C THR A 258 2.52 10.30 -37.35
N SER A 259 2.01 9.16 -36.85
CA SER A 259 0.58 9.00 -36.54
C SER A 259 0.15 9.89 -35.38
N GLN A 260 1.00 10.08 -34.38
CA GLN A 260 0.73 10.93 -33.23
C GLN A 260 0.75 12.42 -33.59
N TRP A 261 1.71 12.88 -34.40
CA TRP A 261 1.72 14.24 -34.92
C TRP A 261 0.46 14.60 -35.71
N SER A 262 -0.05 13.67 -36.52
CA SER A 262 -1.21 13.92 -37.38
C SER A 262 -2.54 14.10 -36.65
N VAL A 263 -2.62 13.77 -35.35
CA VAL A 263 -3.84 13.91 -34.54
C VAL A 263 -3.86 15.16 -33.64
N LEU A 264 -2.73 15.88 -33.51
CA LEU A 264 -2.65 17.07 -32.66
C LEU A 264 -3.56 18.20 -33.18
N ALA A 265 -4.24 18.92 -32.28
CA ALA A 265 -5.07 20.04 -32.68
C ALA A 265 -4.23 21.23 -33.13
N SER A 266 -4.75 22.04 -34.06
CA SER A 266 -4.04 23.25 -34.51
C SER A 266 -3.75 24.21 -33.36
N ASP A 267 -4.63 24.26 -32.35
CA ASP A 267 -4.42 25.09 -31.16
C ASP A 267 -3.19 24.64 -30.33
N ASP A 268 -2.93 23.33 -30.24
CA ASP A 268 -1.76 22.78 -29.53
C ASP A 268 -0.47 23.15 -30.27
N LEU A 269 -0.48 23.03 -31.60
CA LEU A 269 0.65 23.39 -32.46
C LEU A 269 0.98 24.88 -32.41
N VAL A 270 -0.06 25.73 -32.36
CA VAL A 270 0.10 27.19 -32.20
C VAL A 270 0.64 27.55 -30.82
N ALA A 271 0.34 26.75 -29.79
CA ALA A 271 0.86 26.98 -28.45
C ALA A 271 2.35 26.64 -28.29
N LEU A 272 2.93 25.83 -29.20
CA LEU A 272 4.36 25.51 -29.17
C LEU A 272 5.22 26.78 -29.30
N THR A 273 6.27 26.84 -28.51
CA THR A 273 7.23 27.94 -28.50
C THR A 273 8.08 27.96 -29.76
N THR A 274 8.66 29.12 -30.07
CA THR A 274 9.61 29.25 -31.20
C THR A 274 10.81 28.31 -31.06
N ASN A 275 11.27 28.05 -29.84
CA ASN A 275 12.37 27.12 -29.60
C ASN A 275 11.97 25.67 -29.87
N GLN A 276 10.75 25.27 -29.48
CA GLN A 276 10.23 23.94 -29.79
C GLN A 276 10.11 23.75 -31.31
N TRP A 277 9.48 24.69 -32.02
CA TRP A 277 9.40 24.65 -33.49
C TRP A 277 10.76 24.58 -34.19
N ALA A 278 11.76 25.29 -33.68
CA ALA A 278 13.11 25.28 -34.24
C ALA A 278 13.87 23.96 -33.98
N ALA A 279 13.47 23.20 -32.95
CA ALA A 279 14.11 21.96 -32.54
C ALA A 279 13.42 20.70 -33.09
N LEU A 280 12.25 20.83 -33.73
CA LEU A 280 11.54 19.69 -34.32
C LEU A 280 12.36 19.00 -35.42
N ALA A 281 12.33 17.67 -35.45
CA ALA A 281 12.96 16.92 -36.52
C ALA A 281 12.21 17.12 -37.85
N THR A 282 12.91 16.90 -38.97
CA THR A 282 12.30 17.05 -40.30
C THR A 282 11.13 16.08 -40.51
N ASP A 283 11.19 14.89 -39.93
CA ASP A 283 10.13 13.89 -40.04
C ASP A 283 8.86 14.33 -39.27
N ASP A 284 8.99 15.05 -38.15
CA ASP A 284 7.87 15.61 -37.39
C ASP A 284 7.14 16.70 -38.19
N LEU A 285 7.90 17.61 -38.81
CA LEU A 285 7.34 18.65 -39.68
C LEU A 285 6.62 18.05 -40.90
N ASN A 286 7.14 16.94 -41.44
CA ASN A 286 6.52 16.23 -42.55
C ASN A 286 5.28 15.41 -42.13
N ALA A 287 5.13 15.10 -40.84
CA ALA A 287 3.98 14.38 -40.33
C ALA A 287 2.72 15.26 -40.17
N LEU A 288 2.90 16.59 -40.13
CA LEU A 288 1.80 17.54 -40.05
C LEU A 288 0.93 17.52 -41.31
N THR A 289 -0.38 17.49 -41.11
CA THR A 289 -1.39 17.52 -42.17
C THR A 289 -1.63 18.93 -42.70
N THR A 290 -2.22 19.05 -43.89
CA THR A 290 -2.54 20.36 -44.47
C THR A 290 -3.45 21.22 -43.58
N SER A 291 -4.34 20.59 -42.82
CA SER A 291 -5.25 21.29 -41.89
C SER A 291 -4.53 21.85 -40.65
N GLN A 292 -3.38 21.27 -40.30
CA GLN A 292 -2.55 21.75 -39.19
C GLN A 292 -1.66 22.94 -39.60
N TRP A 293 -1.52 23.21 -40.90
CA TRP A 293 -0.80 24.38 -41.45
C TRP A 293 -1.69 25.59 -41.74
N SER A 294 -3.02 25.40 -41.74
CA SER A 294 -4.01 26.41 -42.14
C SER A 294 -4.71 27.04 -40.94
#